data_AF-A0AAW4YD54-F1
#
_entry.id   AF-A0AAW4YD54-F1
#
_cell.length_a   1.000
_cell.length_b   1.000
_cell.length_c   1.000
_cell.angle_alpha   90.00
_cell.angle_beta   90.00
_cell.angle_gamma   90.00
#
_symmetry.space_group_name_H-M   'P 1'
#
loop_
_entity.id
_entity.type
_entity.pdbx_description
1 polymer ?
#
loop_
_entity_poly.entity_id
_entity_poly.type
_entity_poly.pdbx_seq_one_letter_code
_entity_poly.pdbx_strand_id
1 'polypeptide(L)' 'NELNRLNNDDSVSGILVQVPLPKQVSEQKILEAINPEKDVDGFHPINIGKLYIDEQTFVPCTPLGIMEILKHADI' A
#
# COMPACT_ATOMS: atom_id res chain seq x y z
N ASN A 1 -2.43 8.68 18.00
CA ASN A 1 -1.68 8.89 16.73
C ASN A 1 -2.67 8.94 15.57
N GLU A 2 -2.45 9.83 14.61
CA GLU A 2 -3.40 10.06 13.50
C GLU A 2 -3.66 8.82 12.64
N LEU A 3 -2.63 8.02 12.33
CA LEU A 3 -2.79 6.74 11.62
C LEU A 3 -3.75 5.79 12.35
N ASN A 4 -3.65 5.67 13.68
CA ASN A 4 -4.59 4.85 14.44
C ASN A 4 -6.02 5.38 14.35
N ARG A 5 -6.21 6.71 14.29
CA ARG A 5 -7.53 7.30 14.11
C ARG A 5 -8.09 6.91 12.73
N LEU A 6 -7.31 7.12 11.67
CA LEU A 6 -7.72 6.80 10.28
C LEU A 6 -7.95 5.30 10.07
N ASN A 7 -7.11 4.44 10.66
CA ASN A 7 -7.28 3.00 10.59
C ASN A 7 -8.62 2.55 11.17
N ASN A 8 -9.06 3.16 12.27
CA ASN A 8 -10.32 2.83 12.96
C ASN A 8 -11.52 3.66 12.49
N ASP A 9 -11.35 4.55 11.50
CA ASP A 9 -12.43 5.39 10.97
C ASP A 9 -13.08 4.66 9.78
N ASP A 10 -14.29 4.15 9.96
CA ASP A 10 -15.03 3.41 8.93
C ASP A 10 -15.40 4.28 7.71
N SER A 11 -15.33 5.61 7.83
CA SER A 11 -15.52 6.51 6.68
C SER A 11 -14.28 6.61 5.77
N VAL A 12 -13.12 6.12 6.26
CA VAL A 12 -11.84 6.12 5.54
C VAL A 12 -11.61 4.76 4.91
N SER A 13 -11.71 4.69 3.58
CA SER A 13 -11.49 3.45 2.81
C SER A 13 -10.03 3.16 2.49
N GLY A 14 -9.15 4.16 2.57
CA GLY A 14 -7.76 4.04 2.15
C GLY A 14 -6.87 5.12 2.73
N ILE A 15 -5.60 4.78 2.92
CA ILE A 15 -4.56 5.62 3.49
C ILE A 15 -3.35 5.57 2.57
N LEU A 16 -2.92 6.75 2.12
CA LEU A 16 -1.73 6.94 1.30
C LEU A 16 -0.75 7.82 2.08
N VAL A 17 0.54 7.45 2.09
CA VAL A 17 1.60 8.24 2.71
C VAL A 17 2.59 8.67 1.65
N GLN A 18 2.72 9.99 1.47
CA GLN A 18 3.68 10.53 0.52
C GLN A 18 5.11 10.42 1.04
N VAL A 19 5.97 9.77 0.26
CA VAL A 19 7.43 9.66 0.45
C VAL A 19 8.18 10.64 -0.46
N PRO A 20 9.43 11.07 -0.15
CA PRO A 20 10.24 10.66 1.01
C PRO A 20 9.79 11.32 2.32
N LEU A 21 9.98 10.62 3.43
CA LEU A 21 9.72 11.19 4.76
C LEU A 21 10.96 11.93 5.31
N PRO A 22 10.78 12.80 6.32
CA PRO A 22 11.92 13.38 7.04
C PRO A 22 12.84 12.29 7.61
N LYS A 23 14.16 12.52 7.61
CA LYS A 23 15.18 11.50 7.97
C LYS A 23 14.97 10.84 9.34
N GLN A 24 14.39 11.55 10.30
CA GLN A 24 14.10 11.03 11.63
C GLN A 24 12.86 10.11 11.68
N VAL A 25 12.09 10.02 10.60
CA VAL A 25 10.89 9.19 10.49
C VAL A 25 11.23 7.93 9.71
N SER A 26 10.91 6.77 10.30
CA SER A 26 11.08 5.49 9.62
C SER A 26 9.89 5.24 8.70
N GLU A 27 10.14 5.22 7.39
CA GLU A 27 9.15 4.85 6.37
C GLU A 27 8.57 3.46 6.64
N GLN A 28 9.42 2.49 6.97
CA GLN A 28 9.01 1.14 7.34
C GLN A 28 7.98 1.14 8.50
N LYS A 29 8.24 1.88 9.59
CA LYS A 29 7.30 1.95 10.72
C LYS A 29 5.97 2.61 10.34
N ILE A 30 5.98 3.54 9.39
CA ILE A 30 4.76 4.17 8.91
C ILE A 30 3.94 3.20 8.05
N LEU A 31 4.59 2.50 7.12
CA LEU A 31 3.94 1.49 6.27
C LEU A 31 3.36 0.34 7.10
N GLU A 32 4.09 -0.18 8.09
CA GLU A 32 3.61 -1.23 9.02
C GLU A 32 2.48 -0.75 9.95
N ALA A 33 2.31 0.56 10.13
CA ALA A 33 1.27 1.13 10.98
C ALA A 33 -0.06 1.33 10.24
N ILE A 34 -0.11 1.24 8.91
CA ILE A 34 -1.34 1.32 8.13
C ILE A 34 -2.04 -0.03 8.18
N ASN A 35 -3.36 -0.08 8.39
CA ASN A 35 -4.12 -1.33 8.27
C ASN A 35 -3.94 -1.87 6.83
N PRO A 36 -3.53 -3.14 6.63
CA PRO A 36 -3.38 -3.73 5.30
C PRO A 36 -4.60 -3.56 4.39
N GLU A 37 -5.81 -3.56 4.96
CA GLU A 37 -7.07 -3.38 4.22
C GLU A 37 -7.32 -1.94 3.77
N LYS A 38 -6.54 -0.97 4.29
CA LYS A 38 -6.57 0.44 3.91
C LYS A 38 -5.28 0.89 3.22
N ASP A 39 -4.34 0.00 2.97
CA ASP A 39 -3.06 0.30 2.31
C ASP A 39 -3.24 0.32 0.78
N VAL A 40 -3.63 1.48 0.25
CA VAL A 40 -3.91 1.66 -1.19
C VAL A 40 -2.65 1.65 -2.05
N ASP A 41 -1.48 1.82 -1.43
CA ASP A 41 -0.18 1.77 -2.11
C ASP A 41 0.38 0.35 -2.20
N GLY A 42 -0.20 -0.60 -1.45
CA GLY A 42 0.17 -2.02 -1.48
C GLY A 42 1.56 -2.34 -0.90
N PHE A 43 2.16 -1.42 -0.14
CA PHE A 43 3.52 -1.56 0.41
C PHE A 43 3.56 -2.10 1.84
N HIS A 44 2.41 -2.31 2.50
CA HIS A 44 2.37 -3.00 3.77
C HIS A 44 2.96 -4.42 3.60
N PRO A 45 3.86 -4.90 4.50
CA PRO A 45 4.50 -6.21 4.35
C PRO A 45 3.53 -7.39 4.16
N ILE A 46 2.36 -7.36 4.81
CA ILE A 46 1.27 -8.34 4.59
C ILE A 46 0.80 -8.32 3.13
N ASN A 47 0.59 -7.15 2.52
CA ASN A 47 0.11 -7.05 1.15
C ASN A 47 1.17 -7.53 0.15
N ILE A 48 2.44 -7.16 0.37
CA ILE A 48 3.56 -7.67 -0.43
C ILE A 48 3.71 -9.19 -0.26
N GLY A 49 3.58 -9.70 0.96
CA GLY A 49 3.66 -11.14 1.25
C GLY A 49 2.56 -11.92 0.54
N LYS A 50 1.30 -11.43 0.59
CA LYS A 50 0.17 -12.01 -0.14
C LYS A 50 0.40 -12.00 -1.64
N LEU A 51 0.88 -10.88 -2.20
CA LEU A 51 1.24 -10.79 -3.62
C LEU A 51 2.30 -11.83 -3.99
N TYR A 52 3.32 -12.02 -3.16
CA TYR A 52 4.40 -12.97 -3.43
C TYR A 52 3.91 -14.44 -3.51
N ILE A 53 2.87 -14.78 -2.75
CA ILE A 53 2.26 -16.12 -2.75
C ILE A 53 1.02 -16.23 -3.65
N ASP A 54 0.77 -15.23 -4.50
CA ASP A 54 -0.38 -15.16 -5.43
C ASP A 54 -1.75 -15.16 -4.72
N GLU A 55 -1.83 -14.57 -3.53
CA GLU A 55 -3.08 -14.31 -2.82
C GLU A 55 -3.67 -12.93 -3.18
N GLN A 56 -5.00 -12.83 -3.14
CA GLN A 56 -5.69 -11.55 -3.36
C GLN A 56 -5.35 -10.51 -2.28
N THR A 57 -4.96 -9.32 -2.74
CA THR A 57 -4.48 -8.23 -1.89
C THR A 57 -4.45 -6.90 -2.64
N PHE A 58 -4.23 -5.79 -1.94
CA PHE A 58 -3.71 -4.58 -2.56
C PHE A 58 -2.32 -4.83 -3.13
N VAL A 59 -2.08 -4.39 -4.35
CA VAL A 59 -0.82 -4.54 -5.07
C VAL A 59 -0.21 -3.17 -5.33
N PRO A 60 1.13 -3.06 -5.38
CA PRO A 60 1.79 -1.79 -5.70
C PRO A 60 1.29 -1.19 -7.01
N CYS A 61 0.82 0.05 -6.94
CA CYS A 61 0.12 0.72 -8.04
C CYS A 61 1.02 0.92 -9.28
N THR A 62 2.31 1.18 -9.09
CA THR A 62 3.26 1.38 -10.21
C THR A 62 3.55 0.08 -10.98
N PRO A 63 3.95 -1.04 -10.35
CA PRO A 63 4.02 -2.34 -11.03
C PRO A 63 2.70 -2.74 -11.71
N LEU A 64 1.56 -2.55 -11.04
CA LEU A 64 0.25 -2.83 -11.63
C LEU A 64 0.00 -1.98 -12.88
N GLY A 65 0.34 -0.69 -12.84
CA GLY A 65 0.23 0.20 -14.00
C GLY A 65 1.10 -0.26 -15.17
N ILE A 66 2.33 -0.73 -14.91
CA ILE A 66 3.20 -1.31 -15.94
C ILE A 66 2.54 -2.56 -16.55
N MET A 67 2.00 -3.46 -15.73
CA MET A 67 1.31 -4.66 -16.21
C MET A 67 0.10 -4.31 -17.08
N GLU A 68 -0.68 -3.29 -16.70
CA GLU A 68 -1.83 -2.85 -17.50
C GLU A 68 -1.39 -2.23 -18.83
N ILE A 69 -0.28 -1.48 -18.86
CA ILE A 69 0.31 -0.96 -20.11
C ILE A 69 0.74 -2.10 -21.03
N LEU A 70 1.42 -3.13 -20.51
CA LEU A 70 1.84 -4.30 -21.29
C LEU A 70 0.64 -5.05 -21.86
N LYS A 71 -0.36 -5.30 -21.02
CA LYS A 71 -1.62 -5.94 -21.42
C LYS A 71 -2.34 -5.14 -22.50
N HIS A 72 -2.39 -3.81 -22.39
CA HIS A 72 -3.00 -2.94 -23.39
C HIS A 72 -2.24 -2.94 -24.72
N ALA A 73 -0.94 -3.23 -24.69
CA ALA A 73 -0.08 -3.35 -25.87
C ALA A 73 -0.05 -4.77 -26.46
N ASP A 74 -0.88 -5.69 -25.97
CA ASP A 74 -0.90 -7.12 -26.35
C ASP A 74 0.46 -7.82 -26.17
N ILE A 75 1.19 -7.46 -25.10
CA ILE A 75 2.46 -8.09 -24.68
C ILE A 75 2.22 -9.09 -23.54
#